data_AF-A0A401SJV5-F1
#
_entry.id   AF-A0A401SJV5-F1
#
_cell.length_a   1.000
_cell.length_b   1.000
_cell.length_c   1.000
_cell.angle_alpha   90.00
_cell.angle_beta   90.00
_cell.angle_gamma   90.00
#
_symmetry.space_group_name_H-M   'P 1'
#
loop_
_entity.id
_entity.type
_entity.pdbx_description
1 polymer ?
#
loop_
_entity_poly.entity_id
_entity_poly.type
_entity_poly.pdbx_seq_one_letter_code
_entity_poly.pdbx_strand_id
1 'polypeptide(L)'
;MLEQSVEYGELEIFQKNGERRIRSRQQIPGGTTWGPFNGSIGVTDNSSLKTKAAVPIVVHAGPKWLMDVTWRGTEDNNNNCVVYSKGKNVFFFM
;
A
#
# COMPACT_ATOMS: atom_id res chain seq x y z
N MET A 1 26.77 -10.65 -1.61
CA MET A 1 25.36 -10.52 -2.04
C MET A 1 24.78 -9.41 -1.19
N LEU A 2 24.79 -8.18 -1.69
CA LEU A 2 24.29 -7.03 -0.93
C LEU A 2 22.78 -7.09 -1.01
N GLU A 3 22.11 -7.43 0.09
CA GLU A 3 20.71 -7.05 0.27
C GLU A 3 20.68 -5.52 0.23
N GLN A 4 20.36 -4.97 -0.94
CA GLN A 4 19.95 -3.58 -1.05
C GLN A 4 18.66 -3.44 -0.26
N SER A 5 18.82 -3.09 1.01
CA SER A 5 17.85 -2.28 1.73
C SER A 5 17.79 -0.94 0.99
N VAL A 6 16.99 -0.91 -0.08
CA VAL A 6 16.54 0.36 -0.67
C VAL A 6 15.72 1.01 0.43
N GLU A 7 16.35 1.90 1.21
CA GLU A 7 15.58 2.88 1.98
C GLU A 7 14.63 3.52 0.98
N TYR A 8 13.32 3.42 1.23
CA TYR A 8 12.24 3.88 0.35
C TYR A 8 12.23 5.42 0.31
N GLY A 9 13.27 5.96 -0.33
CA GLY A 9 13.68 7.35 -0.49
C GLY A 9 12.64 8.24 -1.17
N GLU A 10 11.59 7.63 -1.71
CA GLU A 10 10.66 8.26 -2.64
C GLU A 10 9.27 8.44 -2.05
N LEU A 11 8.95 7.79 -0.92
CA LEU A 11 7.62 7.81 -0.30
C LEU A 11 7.70 8.34 1.12
N GLU A 12 6.84 9.29 1.47
CA GLU A 12 6.71 9.81 2.83
C GLU A 12 5.31 9.66 3.39
N ILE A 13 5.25 9.41 4.70
CA ILE A 13 4.02 9.41 5.47
C ILE A 13 3.74 10.84 5.89
N PHE A 14 2.53 11.33 5.62
CA PHE A 14 2.06 12.63 6.08
C PHE A 14 0.67 12.51 6.69
N GLN A 15 0.28 13.49 7.50
CA GLN A 15 -1.06 13.55 8.08
C GLN A 15 -1.88 14.61 7.35
N LYS A 16 -3.11 14.26 6.96
CA LYS A 16 -4.08 15.19 6.37
C LYS A 16 -5.46 14.87 6.92
N ASN A 17 -6.12 15.87 7.49
CA ASN A 17 -7.46 15.74 8.09
C ASN A 17 -7.55 14.64 9.17
N GLY A 18 -6.47 14.42 9.94
CA GLY A 18 -6.38 13.35 10.94
C GLY A 18 -6.11 11.95 10.38
N GLU A 19 -6.05 11.78 9.05
CA GLU A 19 -5.69 10.53 8.40
C GLU A 19 -4.20 10.49 8.07
N ARG A 20 -3.54 9.38 8.37
CA ARG A 20 -2.21 9.08 7.83
C ARG A 20 -2.33 8.68 6.37
N ARG A 21 -1.51 9.29 5.52
CA ARG A 21 -1.48 9.07 4.08
C ARG A 21 -0.04 8.96 3.61
N ILE A 22 0.12 8.36 2.44
CA ILE A 22 1.41 8.34 1.74
C ILE A 22 1.34 9.28 0.55
N ARG A 23 2.44 9.98 0.32
CA ARG A 23 2.69 10.68 -0.94
C ARG A 23 4.10 10.40 -1.41
N SER A 24 4.33 10.60 -2.69
CA SER A 24 5.68 10.60 -3.23
C SER A 24 6.40 11.91 -2.85
N ARG A 25 7.68 11.81 -2.50
CA ARG A 25 8.61 12.94 -2.30
C ARG A 25 9.10 13.52 -3.63
N GLN A 26 9.11 12.68 -4.66
CA GLN A 26 9.53 13.02 -6.01
C GLN A 26 8.55 12.43 -7.03
N GLN A 27 8.67 12.83 -8.29
CA GLN A 27 7.94 12.16 -9.36
C GLN A 27 8.42 10.72 -9.45
N ILE A 28 7.48 9.78 -9.38
CA ILE A 28 7.77 8.37 -9.54
C ILE A 28 7.42 7.98 -10.97
N PRO A 29 8.34 7.31 -11.70
CA PRO A 29 8.04 6.78 -13.03
C PRO A 29 6.86 5.81 -13.00
N GLY A 30 5.94 5.92 -13.96
CA GLY A 30 4.88 4.92 -14.12
C GLY A 30 5.48 3.56 -14.46
N GLY A 31 4.98 2.50 -13.84
CA GLY A 31 5.55 1.16 -13.92
C GLY A 31 6.50 0.80 -12.77
N THR A 32 6.73 1.71 -11.82
CA THR A 32 7.62 1.44 -10.68
C THR A 32 7.01 0.36 -9.80
N THR A 33 7.79 -0.68 -9.53
CA THR A 33 7.38 -1.81 -8.71
C THR A 33 8.29 -1.94 -7.51
N TRP A 34 7.71 -2.14 -6.32
CA TRP A 34 8.41 -2.42 -5.08
C TRP A 34 8.03 -3.80 -4.54
N GLY A 35 8.98 -4.46 -3.89
CA GLY A 35 8.88 -5.83 -3.41
C GLY A 35 9.82 -6.77 -4.19
N PRO A 36 9.71 -8.10 -4.00
CA PRO A 36 8.72 -8.78 -3.18
C PRO A 36 8.87 -8.54 -1.66
N PHE A 37 7.76 -8.32 -0.97
CA PHE A 37 7.68 -8.31 0.49
C PHE A 37 7.09 -9.61 1.00
N ASN A 38 7.75 -10.29 1.93
CA ASN A 38 7.24 -11.54 2.49
C ASN A 38 6.00 -11.29 3.34
N GLY A 39 4.79 -11.53 2.83
CA GLY A 39 3.53 -11.21 3.49
C GLY A 39 2.27 -11.66 2.74
N SER A 40 1.11 -11.29 3.28
CA SER A 40 -0.20 -11.54 2.69
C SER A 40 -1.07 -10.28 2.70
N ILE A 41 -2.05 -10.28 1.79
CA ILE A 41 -3.09 -9.26 1.69
C ILE A 41 -4.36 -9.87 2.33
N GLY A 42 -4.84 -9.24 3.39
CA GLY A 42 -6.07 -9.61 4.09
C GLY A 42 -7.19 -8.59 3.87
N VAL A 43 -8.42 -9.00 4.15
CA VAL A 43 -9.60 -8.13 4.13
C VAL A 43 -10.08 -7.98 5.56
N THR A 44 -10.18 -6.76 6.08
CA THR A 44 -10.73 -6.53 7.43
C THR A 44 -12.25 -6.58 7.38
N ASP A 45 -12.81 -7.54 8.10
CA ASP A 45 -14.22 -7.88 8.26
C ASP A 45 -14.96 -6.87 9.16
N ASN A 46 -14.99 -5.60 8.75
CA ASN A 46 -15.81 -4.60 9.41
C ASN A 46 -17.27 -4.69 8.90
N SER A 47 -17.97 -5.77 9.25
CA SER A 47 -19.37 -6.05 8.88
C SER A 47 -20.41 -5.09 9.52
N SER A 48 -19.97 -4.04 10.22
CA SER A 48 -20.83 -3.10 10.95
C SER A 48 -21.13 -1.79 10.22
N LEU A 49 -20.47 -1.49 9.09
CA LEU A 49 -20.69 -0.25 8.35
C LEU A 49 -21.62 -0.50 7.15
N LYS A 50 -22.93 -0.27 7.34
CA LYS A 50 -23.93 -0.13 6.27
C LYS A 50 -23.70 1.13 5.43
N THR A 51 -22.52 1.30 4.88
CA THR A 51 -22.18 2.35 3.92
C THR A 51 -21.37 1.71 2.81
N LYS A 52 -21.54 2.17 1.57
CA LYS A 52 -20.83 1.74 0.35
C LYS A 52 -19.31 2.02 0.39
N ALA A 53 -18.66 1.84 1.54
CA ALA A 53 -17.27 2.16 1.79
C ALA A 53 -16.43 0.89 1.66
N ALA A 54 -15.36 1.00 0.88
CA ALA A 54 -14.43 -0.07 0.56
C ALA A 54 -13.95 -0.82 1.81
N VAL A 55 -13.91 -2.14 1.70
CA VAL A 55 -13.41 -3.01 2.77
C VAL A 55 -11.92 -2.70 2.97
N PRO A 56 -11.46 -2.36 4.19
CA PRO A 56 -10.06 -2.03 4.39
C PRO A 56 -9.22 -3.28 4.11
N ILE A 57 -8.33 -3.17 3.12
CA ILE A 57 -7.33 -4.19 2.83
C ILE A 57 -6.16 -3.97 3.78
N VAL A 58 -5.65 -5.04 4.39
CA VAL A 58 -4.50 -5.00 5.31
C VAL A 58 -3.33 -5.75 4.69
N VAL A 59 -2.15 -5.12 4.69
CA VAL A 59 -0.91 -5.74 4.26
C VAL A 59 -0.12 -6.15 5.50
N HIS A 60 0.09 -7.44 5.69
CA HIS A 60 0.68 -7.98 6.92
C HIS A 60 2.21 -8.07 6.93
N ALA A 61 2.88 -7.48 5.93
CA ALA A 61 4.33 -7.37 5.93
C ALA A 61 4.87 -6.40 4.86
N GLY A 62 6.13 -6.00 5.04
CA GLY A 62 6.82 -5.07 4.16
C GLY A 62 7.32 -3.84 4.93
N PRO A 63 7.78 -2.80 4.22
CA PRO A 63 8.21 -1.58 4.87
C PRO A 63 7.06 -0.90 5.61
N LYS A 64 7.38 -0.17 6.68
CA LYS A 64 6.39 0.48 7.55
C LYS A 64 5.36 1.31 6.80
N TRP A 65 5.79 2.01 5.75
CA TRP A 65 4.89 2.81 4.92
C TRP A 65 3.80 1.93 4.31
N LEU A 66 4.12 0.77 3.73
CA LEU A 66 3.16 -0.14 3.09
C LEU A 66 2.10 -0.66 4.07
N MET A 67 2.50 -0.91 5.33
CA MET A 67 1.62 -1.37 6.40
C MET A 67 0.78 -0.24 7.01
N ASP A 68 1.26 1.00 6.98
CA ASP A 68 0.57 2.18 7.52
C ASP A 68 -0.44 2.80 6.52
N VAL A 69 -0.57 2.27 5.28
CA VAL A 69 -1.58 2.70 4.29
C VAL A 69 -2.94 2.08 4.57
N THR A 70 -3.99 2.91 4.58
CA THR A 70 -5.36 2.44 4.41
C THR A 70 -5.64 2.22 2.92
N TRP A 71 -5.61 0.96 2.51
CA TRP A 71 -5.88 0.56 1.14
C TRP A 71 -7.37 0.68 0.81
N ARG A 72 -7.67 1.23 -0.36
CA ARG A 72 -9.02 1.33 -0.90
C ARG A 72 -9.27 0.23 -1.91
N GLY A 73 -10.55 -0.08 -2.13
CA GLY A 73 -11.00 -0.97 -3.18
C GLY A 73 -10.60 -0.47 -4.56
N THR A 74 -10.56 -1.38 -5.52
CA THR A 74 -10.14 -1.10 -6.91
C THR A 74 -11.16 -0.27 -7.69
N GLU A 75 -12.37 -0.07 -7.15
CA GLU A 75 -13.46 0.67 -7.80
C GLU A 75 -13.28 2.20 -7.87
N ASP A 76 -12.23 2.78 -7.26
CA ASP A 76 -11.95 4.22 -7.31
C ASP A 76 -10.98 4.58 -8.47
N ASN A 77 -11.44 5.40 -9.42
CA ASN A 77 -10.62 5.87 -10.55
C ASN A 77 -9.50 6.84 -10.14
N ASN A 78 -9.43 7.25 -8.88
CA ASN A 78 -8.32 8.05 -8.34
C ASN A 78 -7.17 7.19 -7.78
N ASN A 79 -7.24 5.86 -7.91
CA ASN A 79 -6.16 4.98 -7.51
C ASN A 79 -4.95 5.18 -8.44
N ASN A 80 -3.83 5.59 -7.86
CA ASN A 80 -2.55 5.79 -8.53
C ASN A 80 -1.59 4.60 -8.33
N CYS A 81 -2.06 3.54 -7.67
CA CYS A 81 -1.24 2.41 -7.30
C CYS A 81 -2.08 1.14 -7.11
N VAL A 82 -1.41 0.00 -7.21
CA VAL A 82 -1.97 -1.35 -7.02
C VAL A 82 -1.08 -2.11 -6.05
N VAL A 83 -1.69 -2.75 -5.06
CA VAL A 83 -1.03 -3.76 -4.24
C VAL A 83 -1.56 -5.13 -4.64
N TYR A 84 -0.67 -6.08 -4.90
CA TYR A 84 -1.04 -7.44 -5.29
C TYR A 84 -0.13 -8.47 -4.64
N SER A 85 -0.66 -9.68 -4.44
CA SER A 85 0.10 -10.81 -3.90
C SER A 85 0.37 -11.85 -4.98
N LYS A 86 1.59 -12.39 -5.00
CA LYS A 86 1.98 -13.56 -5.79
C LYS A 86 2.68 -14.57 -4.88
N GLY A 87 2.02 -15.68 -4.59
CA GLY A 87 2.50 -16.63 -3.58
C GLY A 87 2.48 -16.01 -2.18
N LYS A 88 3.59 -16.13 -1.44
CA LYS A 88 3.78 -15.50 -0.11
C LYS A 88 4.38 -14.10 -0.17
N ASN A 89 4.37 -13.48 -1.36
CA ASN A 89 5.00 -12.20 -1.60
C ASN A 89 3.95 -11.15 -1.98
N VAL A 90 4.12 -9.94 -1.46
CA VAL A 90 3.35 -8.74 -1.78
C VAL A 90 4.20 -7.80 -2.63
N PHE A 91 3.55 -7.19 -3.62
CA PHE A 91 4.14 -6.24 -4.54
C PHE A 91 3.30 -4.97 -4.54
N PHE A 92 3.96 -3.82 -4.59
CA PHE A 92 3.34 -2.52 -4.77
C PHE A 92 3.74 -1.97 -6.14
N PHE A 93 2.79 -1.44 -6.88
CA PHE A 93 2.95 -0.95 -8.24
C PHE A 93 2.34 0.44 -8.37
N MET A 94 3.05 1.39 -8.99
CA MET A 94 2.53 2.71 -9.37
C MET A 94 2.60 2.91 -10.87
#